data_AF-A0A7G3BS34-F1
#
_entry.id   AF-A0A7G3BS34-F1
#
_cell.length_a   1.000
_cell.length_b   1.000
_cell.length_c   1.000
_cell.angle_alpha   90.00
_cell.angle_beta   90.00
_cell.angle_gamma   90.00
#
_symmetry.space_group_name_H-M   'P 1'
#
loop_
_entity.id
_entity.type
_entity.pdbx_description
1 polymer ?
#
loop_
_entity_poly.entity_id
_entity_poly.type
_entity_poly.pdbx_seq_one_letter_code
_entity_poly.pdbx_strand_id
1 'polypeptide(L)'
;MKAKLLKLAQPFTQKLIVNKAQIWRCLVQTPFYASIPIYFIFVAFFAPDNYFSIEIFKVFYEMLLVILYIAVIYFILVFFPTYLAQVLLKKYNVLNFFSIMAYALLFTVVVPSLIIILNTAQINIIPLRFFVLLCFFSLTFALTNWILLFRTAKKSKTCSKLKFPN
;
A
#
# COMPACT_ATOMS: atom_id res chain seq x y z
N MET A 1 -17.70 -25.33 14.64
CA MET A 1 -16.98 -24.03 14.75
C MET A 1 -15.69 -23.98 13.92
N LYS A 2 -14.80 -24.98 14.05
CA LYS A 2 -13.52 -25.08 13.31
C LYS A 2 -13.64 -24.95 11.79
N ALA A 3 -14.61 -25.61 11.16
CA ALA A 3 -14.83 -25.53 9.70
C ALA A 3 -15.31 -24.15 9.22
N LYS A 4 -16.05 -23.40 10.05
CA LYS A 4 -16.53 -22.04 9.73
C LYS A 4 -15.38 -21.03 9.78
N LEU A 5 -14.49 -21.16 10.79
CA LEU A 5 -13.26 -20.39 10.89
C LEU A 5 -12.30 -20.68 9.72
N LEU A 6 -12.19 -21.94 9.30
CA LEU A 6 -11.32 -22.32 8.19
C LEU A 6 -11.80 -21.72 6.85
N LYS A 7 -13.12 -21.67 6.62
CA LYS A 7 -13.73 -20.99 5.47
C LYS A 7 -13.51 -19.46 5.51
N LEU A 8 -13.50 -18.85 6.70
CA LEU A 8 -13.23 -17.42 6.88
C LEU A 8 -11.75 -17.06 6.70
N ALA A 9 -10.83 -17.95 7.10
CA ALA A 9 -9.39 -17.76 6.96
C ALA A 9 -8.87 -18.04 5.53
N GLN A 10 -9.63 -18.82 4.75
CA GLN A 10 -9.27 -19.25 3.40
C GLN A 10 -8.85 -18.12 2.45
N PRO A 11 -9.51 -16.93 2.42
CA PRO A 11 -9.07 -15.82 1.59
C PRO A 11 -7.62 -15.43 1.91
N PHE A 12 -7.25 -15.35 3.18
CA PHE A 12 -5.94 -14.85 3.62
C PHE A 12 -4.79 -15.85 3.36
N THR A 13 -5.06 -17.15 3.47
CA THR A 13 -4.06 -18.20 3.24
C THR A 13 -3.97 -18.63 1.77
N GLN A 14 -4.96 -18.29 0.95
CA GLN A 14 -5.01 -18.66 -0.45
C GLN A 14 -3.92 -17.94 -1.26
N LYS A 15 -3.15 -18.74 -2.01
CA LYS A 15 -2.20 -18.25 -3.01
C LYS A 15 -2.94 -17.54 -4.14
N LEU A 16 -2.51 -16.32 -4.44
CA LEU A 16 -3.03 -15.49 -5.51
C LEU A 16 -2.36 -15.86 -6.84
N ILE A 17 -3.18 -16.31 -7.78
CA ILE A 17 -2.74 -16.59 -9.15
C ILE A 17 -3.05 -15.34 -9.99
N VAL A 18 -2.03 -14.51 -10.21
CA VAL A 18 -2.14 -13.23 -10.93
C VAL A 18 -0.98 -13.05 -11.93
N ASN A 19 -1.26 -12.38 -13.04
CA ASN A 19 -0.29 -12.07 -14.09
C ASN A 19 0.48 -10.76 -13.79
N LYS A 20 1.66 -10.58 -14.41
CA LYS A 20 2.48 -9.38 -14.22
C LYS A 20 1.71 -8.09 -14.55
N ALA A 21 0.93 -8.10 -15.63
CA ALA A 21 0.05 -7.00 -16.01
C ALA A 21 -1.11 -6.75 -15.04
N GLN A 22 -1.54 -7.77 -14.28
CA GLN A 22 -2.54 -7.59 -13.22
C GLN A 22 -1.90 -6.98 -11.98
N ILE A 23 -0.73 -7.49 -11.57
CA ILE A 23 0.09 -6.94 -10.49
C ILE A 23 0.36 -5.44 -10.72
N TRP A 24 0.85 -5.08 -11.91
CA TRP A 24 1.11 -3.69 -12.28
C TRP A 24 -0.12 -2.80 -12.14
N ARG A 25 -1.25 -3.22 -12.74
CA ARG A 25 -2.51 -2.47 -12.66
C ARG A 25 -3.01 -2.30 -11.24
N CYS A 26 -2.97 -3.36 -10.42
CA CYS A 26 -3.37 -3.28 -9.01
C CYS A 26 -2.49 -2.30 -8.23
N LEU A 27 -1.17 -2.32 -8.44
CA LEU A 27 -0.26 -1.38 -7.78
C LEU A 27 -0.48 0.06 -8.21
N VAL A 28 -0.72 0.32 -9.50
CA VAL A 28 -1.02 1.69 -10.00
C VAL A 28 -2.34 2.19 -9.41
N GLN A 29 -3.34 1.30 -9.25
CA GLN A 29 -4.63 1.65 -8.67
C GLN A 29 -4.59 1.83 -7.14
N THR A 30 -3.68 1.14 -6.47
CA THR A 30 -3.58 1.14 -5.00
C THR A 30 -3.55 2.55 -4.38
N PRO A 31 -2.71 3.51 -4.82
CA PRO A 31 -2.70 4.85 -4.23
C PRO A 31 -4.05 5.58 -4.40
N PHE A 32 -4.77 5.39 -5.50
CA PHE A 32 -6.08 6.02 -5.71
C PHE A 32 -7.17 5.49 -4.78
N TYR A 33 -7.11 4.21 -4.42
CA TYR A 33 -8.05 3.62 -3.47
C TYR A 33 -7.61 3.83 -2.01
N ALA A 34 -6.30 3.87 -1.76
CA ALA A 34 -5.73 4.12 -0.44
C ALA A 34 -5.83 5.60 -0.04
N SER A 35 -5.93 6.53 -1.00
CA SER A 35 -6.01 7.98 -0.72
C SER A 35 -7.19 8.36 0.17
N ILE A 36 -8.35 7.71 0.00
CA ILE A 36 -9.55 7.99 0.79
C ILE A 36 -9.31 7.71 2.28
N PRO A 37 -8.97 6.47 2.71
CA PRO A 37 -8.67 6.20 4.12
C PRO A 37 -7.46 6.99 4.62
N ILE A 38 -6.42 7.17 3.79
CA ILE A 38 -5.26 7.99 4.15
C ILE A 38 -5.67 9.43 4.46
N TYR A 39 -6.55 10.05 3.66
CA TYR A 39 -7.05 11.39 3.89
C TYR A 39 -7.73 11.53 5.25
N PHE A 40 -8.62 10.60 5.63
CA PHE A 40 -9.25 10.62 6.94
C PHE A 40 -8.24 10.49 8.09
N ILE A 41 -7.21 9.66 7.92
CA ILE A 41 -6.12 9.53 8.89
C ILE A 41 -5.34 10.86 9.00
N PHE A 42 -5.01 11.49 7.87
CA PHE A 42 -4.34 12.79 7.88
C PHE A 42 -5.19 13.87 8.57
N VAL A 43 -6.48 13.95 8.29
CA VAL A 43 -7.38 14.90 8.96
C VAL A 43 -7.42 14.65 10.47
N ALA A 44 -7.57 13.40 10.90
CA ALA A 44 -7.58 13.05 12.33
C ALA A 44 -6.26 13.37 13.04
N PHE A 45 -5.12 13.21 12.36
CA PHE A 45 -3.81 13.48 12.93
C PHE A 45 -3.42 14.95 12.84
N PHE A 46 -3.81 15.69 11.81
CA PHE A 46 -3.28 17.02 11.51
C PHE A 46 -4.31 18.15 11.55
N ALA A 47 -5.54 17.92 12.01
CA ALA A 47 -6.54 18.98 12.21
C ALA A 47 -5.92 20.21 12.90
N PRO A 48 -5.71 21.33 12.17
CA PRO A 48 -5.25 22.59 12.75
C PRO A 48 -6.45 23.41 13.22
N ASP A 49 -6.28 24.16 14.31
CA ASP A 49 -7.34 24.96 14.94
C ASP A 49 -7.74 26.22 14.16
N ASN A 50 -7.03 26.60 13.08
CA ASN A 50 -7.28 27.86 12.36
C ASN A 50 -7.17 27.67 10.85
N TYR A 51 -8.33 27.62 10.19
CA TYR A 51 -8.45 27.71 8.74
C TYR A 51 -8.84 29.15 8.36
N PHE A 52 -8.32 29.63 7.24
CA PHE A 52 -8.66 30.88 6.52
C PHE A 52 -7.71 32.09 6.72
N SER A 53 -6.78 32.24 5.77
CA SER A 53 -6.15 33.51 5.39
C SER A 53 -5.83 33.51 3.88
N ILE A 54 -5.65 34.71 3.31
CA ILE A 54 -5.59 35.06 1.88
C ILE A 54 -4.34 34.54 1.14
N GLU A 55 -3.39 33.92 1.83
CA GLU A 55 -2.18 33.29 1.24
C GLU A 55 -2.42 31.95 0.51
N ILE A 56 -3.69 31.58 0.33
CA ILE A 56 -4.17 30.34 -0.30
C ILE A 56 -3.40 29.99 -1.58
N PHE A 57 -3.23 30.90 -2.55
CA PHE A 57 -2.58 30.52 -3.81
C PHE A 57 -1.10 30.11 -3.69
N LYS A 58 -0.33 30.75 -2.81
CA LYS A 58 1.07 30.38 -2.56
C LYS A 58 1.17 29.06 -1.81
N VAL A 59 0.29 28.88 -0.81
CA VAL A 59 0.15 27.62 -0.08
C VAL A 59 -0.25 26.47 -1.00
N PHE A 60 -1.14 26.70 -1.97
CA PHE A 60 -1.55 25.69 -2.94
C PHE A 60 -0.40 25.28 -3.87
N TYR A 61 0.41 26.23 -4.35
CA TYR A 61 1.58 25.92 -5.18
C TYR A 61 2.65 25.13 -4.39
N GLU A 62 2.96 25.55 -3.17
CA GLU A 62 3.90 24.84 -2.30
C GLU A 62 3.36 23.45 -1.91
N MET A 63 2.08 23.31 -1.59
CA MET A 63 1.43 22.03 -1.33
C MET A 63 1.48 21.11 -2.56
N LEU A 64 1.27 21.64 -3.77
CA LEU A 64 1.37 20.86 -5.00
C LEU A 64 2.78 20.31 -5.20
N LEU A 65 3.82 21.13 -4.99
CA LEU A 65 5.20 20.69 -5.07
C LEU A 65 5.53 19.62 -4.02
N VAL A 66 5.05 19.78 -2.78
CA VAL A 66 5.20 18.79 -1.71
C VAL A 66 4.52 17.48 -2.08
N ILE A 67 3.30 17.52 -2.62
CA ILE A 67 2.57 16.33 -3.08
C ILE A 67 3.32 15.64 -4.22
N LEU A 68 3.86 16.40 -5.18
CA LEU A 68 4.61 15.85 -6.30
C LEU A 68 5.90 15.16 -5.81
N TYR A 69 6.61 15.78 -4.87
CA TYR A 69 7.79 15.21 -4.25
C TYR A 69 7.48 13.90 -3.49
N ILE A 70 6.41 13.89 -2.70
CA ILE A 70 5.91 12.69 -2.01
C ILE A 70 5.53 11.60 -3.02
N ALA A 71 4.88 11.96 -4.13
CA ALA A 71 4.50 11.01 -5.18
C ALA A 71 5.73 10.38 -5.85
N VAL A 72 6.76 11.17 -6.15
CA VAL A 72 8.03 10.67 -6.71
C VAL A 72 8.70 9.71 -5.73
N ILE A 73 8.80 10.09 -4.45
CA ILE A 73 9.35 9.23 -3.40
C ILE A 73 8.56 7.92 -3.31
N TYR A 74 7.23 7.98 -3.32
CA TYR A 74 6.38 6.80 -3.30
C TYR A 74 6.65 5.88 -4.51
N PHE A 75 6.76 6.44 -5.72
CA PHE A 75 7.01 5.63 -6.91
C PHE A 75 8.37 4.92 -6.87
N ILE A 76 9.40 5.60 -6.38
CA ILE A 76 10.76 5.06 -6.31
C ILE A 76 10.93 4.08 -5.15
N LEU A 77 10.48 4.44 -3.94
CA LEU A 77 10.75 3.67 -2.73
C LEU A 77 9.69 2.60 -2.43
N VAL A 78 8.45 2.79 -2.89
CA VAL A 78 7.35 1.88 -2.55
C VAL A 78 6.88 1.13 -3.78
N PHE A 79 6.48 1.81 -4.85
CA PHE A 79 5.88 1.17 -6.01
C PHE A 79 6.83 0.19 -6.70
N PHE A 80 8.02 0.64 -7.10
CA PHE A 80 8.96 -0.18 -7.86
C PHE A 80 9.48 -1.39 -7.05
N PRO A 81 9.93 -1.22 -5.79
CA PRO A 81 10.38 -2.35 -4.97
C PRO A 81 9.25 -3.33 -4.66
N THR A 82 8.04 -2.81 -4.42
CA THR A 82 6.86 -3.66 -4.22
C THR A 82 6.52 -4.46 -5.48
N TYR A 83 6.57 -3.84 -6.66
CA TYR A 83 6.34 -4.53 -7.93
C TYR A 83 7.33 -5.67 -8.12
N LEU A 84 8.62 -5.41 -7.92
CA LEU A 84 9.67 -6.44 -7.99
C LEU A 84 9.43 -7.57 -6.98
N ALA A 85 9.12 -7.24 -5.73
CA ALA A 85 8.82 -8.21 -4.69
C ALA A 85 7.59 -9.06 -5.05
N GLN A 86 6.51 -8.47 -5.55
CA GLN A 86 5.33 -9.21 -5.99
C GLN A 86 5.63 -10.14 -7.18
N VAL A 87 6.41 -9.69 -8.15
CA VAL A 87 6.83 -10.52 -9.29
C VAL A 87 7.69 -11.69 -8.83
N LEU A 88 8.59 -11.47 -7.86
CA LEU A 88 9.42 -12.50 -7.25
C LEU A 88 8.57 -13.51 -6.46
N LEU A 89 7.70 -13.04 -5.56
CA LEU A 89 6.80 -13.87 -4.75
C LEU A 89 5.84 -14.68 -5.62
N LYS A 90 5.42 -14.13 -6.76
CA LYS A 90 4.67 -14.86 -7.78
C LYS A 90 5.52 -16.00 -8.38
N LYS A 91 6.78 -15.75 -8.73
CA LYS A 91 7.69 -16.79 -9.29
C LYS A 91 7.82 -17.99 -8.34
N TYR A 92 7.87 -17.75 -7.04
CA TYR A 92 7.93 -18.80 -6.01
C TYR A 92 6.56 -19.31 -5.54
N ASN A 93 5.46 -18.81 -6.13
CA ASN A 93 4.09 -19.19 -5.78
C ASN A 93 3.79 -19.07 -4.27
N VAL A 94 4.26 -17.97 -3.66
CA VAL A 94 4.07 -17.63 -2.24
C VAL A 94 3.28 -16.34 -2.05
N LEU A 95 2.78 -15.75 -3.15
CA LEU A 95 1.97 -14.54 -3.10
C LEU A 95 0.62 -14.82 -2.41
N ASN A 96 0.53 -14.46 -1.14
CA ASN A 96 -0.65 -14.55 -0.29
C ASN A 96 -0.78 -13.26 0.55
N PHE A 97 -1.81 -13.17 1.41
CA PHE A 97 -2.05 -11.99 2.23
C PHE A 97 -0.84 -11.62 3.11
N PHE A 98 -0.23 -12.62 3.74
CA PHE A 98 0.90 -12.39 4.66
C PHE A 98 2.14 -11.89 3.93
N SER A 99 2.44 -12.44 2.76
CA SER A 99 3.53 -11.94 1.91
C SER A 99 3.28 -10.49 1.48
N ILE A 100 2.01 -10.13 1.27
CA ILE A 100 1.58 -8.77 0.92
C ILE A 100 1.77 -7.80 2.07
N MET A 101 1.38 -8.22 3.27
CA MET A 101 1.64 -7.45 4.49
C MET A 101 3.14 -7.28 4.74
N ALA A 102 3.93 -8.35 4.55
CA ALA A 102 5.36 -8.35 4.82
C ALA A 102 6.12 -7.36 3.93
N TYR A 103 5.95 -7.40 2.60
CA TYR A 103 6.64 -6.44 1.74
C TYR A 103 6.10 -5.02 1.93
N ALA A 104 4.82 -4.85 2.26
CA ALA A 104 4.25 -3.53 2.50
C ALA A 104 4.95 -2.88 3.70
N LEU A 105 4.98 -3.58 4.84
CA LEU A 105 5.70 -3.13 6.03
C LEU A 105 7.18 -2.88 5.75
N LEU A 106 7.83 -3.77 4.99
CA LEU A 106 9.24 -3.61 4.62
C LEU A 106 9.48 -2.30 3.87
N PHE A 107 8.70 -2.01 2.82
CA PHE A 107 8.97 -0.88 1.93
C PHE A 107 8.34 0.44 2.38
N THR A 108 7.29 0.42 3.21
CA THR A 108 6.64 1.64 3.69
C THR A 108 6.97 2.01 5.13
N VAL A 109 7.49 1.08 5.93
CA VAL A 109 7.88 1.35 7.33
C VAL A 109 9.37 1.13 7.52
N VAL A 110 9.87 -0.09 7.29
CA VAL A 110 11.26 -0.47 7.63
C VAL A 110 12.27 0.32 6.80
N VAL A 111 12.17 0.28 5.47
CA VAL A 111 13.12 0.95 4.57
C VAL A 111 13.12 2.47 4.81
N PRO A 112 11.97 3.18 4.83
CA PRO A 112 11.95 4.60 5.13
C PRO A 112 12.53 4.93 6.52
N SER A 113 12.20 4.12 7.55
CA SER A 113 12.74 4.33 8.90
C SER A 113 14.25 4.17 8.95
N LEU A 114 14.80 3.16 8.27
CA LEU A 114 16.24 2.96 8.17
C LEU A 114 16.93 4.10 7.43
N ILE A 115 16.37 4.56 6.31
CA ILE A 115 16.91 5.71 5.56
C ILE A 115 16.97 6.95 6.43
N ILE A 116 15.91 7.23 7.21
CA ILE A 116 15.89 8.36 8.14
C ILE A 116 17.01 8.21 9.18
N ILE A 117 17.06 7.07 9.88
CA ILE A 117 18.08 6.81 10.92
C ILE A 117 19.50 6.97 10.38
N LEU A 118 19.78 6.45 9.18
CA LEU A 118 21.09 6.53 8.54
C LEU A 118 21.46 7.95 8.08
N ASN A 119 20.50 8.74 7.62
CA ASN A 119 20.75 10.09 7.09
C ASN A 119 20.84 11.18 8.16
N THR A 120 20.14 11.05 9.29
CA THR A 120 20.13 12.13 10.28
C THR A 120 21.34 12.16 11.21
N ALA A 121 22.19 11.13 11.28
CA ALA A 121 23.35 10.95 12.19
C ALA A 121 23.07 11.16 13.71
N GLN A 122 21.94 11.77 14.05
CA GLN A 122 21.31 11.85 15.34
C GLN A 122 20.31 10.71 15.37
N ILE A 123 20.48 9.81 16.35
CA ILE A 123 19.48 8.83 16.79
C ILE A 123 18.35 9.60 17.51
N ASN A 124 17.93 10.74 16.95
CA ASN A 124 16.73 11.40 17.42
C ASN A 124 15.58 10.54 16.93
N ILE A 125 14.99 9.87 17.91
CA ILE A 125 13.78 9.04 17.85
C ILE A 125 12.89 9.58 16.74
N ILE A 126 12.68 8.78 15.68
CA ILE A 126 11.64 9.06 14.68
C ILE A 126 10.40 9.44 15.49
N PRO A 127 9.86 10.66 15.35
CA PRO A 127 8.77 11.10 16.20
C PRO A 127 7.69 10.04 16.19
N LEU A 128 7.24 9.58 17.37
CA LEU A 128 6.29 8.46 17.48
C LEU A 128 5.09 8.65 16.55
N ARG A 129 4.63 9.90 16.41
CA ARG A 129 3.58 10.33 15.48
C ARG A 129 3.89 9.99 14.01
N PHE A 130 5.12 10.22 13.55
CA PHE A 130 5.55 9.89 12.18
C PHE A 130 5.63 8.38 11.96
N PHE A 131 6.17 7.62 12.91
CA PHE A 131 6.20 6.16 12.84
C PHE A 131 4.78 5.56 12.79
N VAL A 132 3.87 6.06 13.64
CA VAL A 132 2.47 5.64 13.67
C VAL A 132 1.77 5.95 12.34
N LEU A 133 2.03 7.11 11.73
CA LEU A 133 1.51 7.46 10.41
C LEU A 133 2.02 6.50 9.32
N LEU A 134 3.31 6.13 9.33
CA LEU A 134 3.86 5.14 8.41
C LEU A 134 3.19 3.77 8.58
N CYS A 135 2.91 3.35 9.81
CA CYS A 135 2.21 2.09 10.09
C CYS A 135 0.78 2.11 9.54
N PHE A 136 0.03 3.19 9.75
CA PHE A 136 -1.31 3.34 9.19
C PHE A 136 -1.32 3.38 7.66
N PHE A 137 -0.36 4.08 7.06
CA PHE A 137 -0.15 4.11 5.62
C PHE A 137 0.15 2.70 5.08
N SER A 138 1.08 1.98 5.72
CA SER A 138 1.46 0.62 5.39
C SER A 138 0.27 -0.33 5.40
N LEU A 139 -0.52 -0.29 6.47
CA LEU A 139 -1.69 -1.14 6.64
C LEU A 139 -2.72 -0.85 5.54
N THR A 140 -3.00 0.43 5.31
CA THR A 140 -3.96 0.88 4.29
C THR A 140 -3.52 0.46 2.89
N PHE A 141 -2.24 0.64 2.57
CA PHE A 141 -1.64 0.20 1.32
C PHE A 141 -1.74 -1.33 1.15
N ALA A 142 -1.33 -2.10 2.16
CA ALA A 142 -1.36 -3.57 2.13
C ALA A 142 -2.77 -4.12 1.92
N LEU A 143 -3.75 -3.61 2.68
CA LEU A 143 -5.14 -4.02 2.58
C LEU A 143 -5.73 -3.70 1.22
N THR A 144 -5.50 -2.48 0.72
CA THR A 144 -6.01 -2.03 -0.58
C THR A 144 -5.44 -2.90 -1.71
N ASN A 145 -4.13 -3.09 -1.71
CA ASN A 145 -3.44 -3.90 -2.72
C ASN A 145 -3.90 -5.37 -2.67
N TRP A 146 -4.04 -5.93 -1.47
CA TRP A 146 -4.59 -7.27 -1.26
C TRP A 146 -5.99 -7.40 -1.86
N ILE A 147 -6.90 -6.47 -1.54
CA ILE A 147 -8.28 -6.50 -2.02
C ILE A 147 -8.33 -6.43 -3.56
N LEU A 148 -7.52 -5.56 -4.16
CA LEU A 148 -7.44 -5.42 -5.62
C LEU A 148 -6.92 -6.69 -6.29
N LEU A 149 -5.84 -7.29 -5.75
CA LEU A 149 -5.28 -8.53 -6.26
C LEU A 149 -6.25 -9.72 -6.09
N PHE A 150 -6.90 -9.82 -4.94
CA PHE A 150 -7.86 -10.88 -4.65
C PHE A 150 -9.08 -10.81 -5.57
N ARG A 151 -9.64 -9.60 -5.78
CA ARG A 151 -10.73 -9.38 -6.75
C ARG A 151 -10.30 -9.77 -8.16
N THR A 152 -9.10 -9.40 -8.57
CA THR A 152 -8.56 -9.73 -9.90
C THR A 152 -8.35 -11.23 -10.08
N ALA A 153 -7.80 -11.91 -9.08
CA ALA A 153 -7.61 -13.36 -9.08
C ALA A 153 -8.94 -14.10 -9.16
N LYS A 154 -9.96 -13.67 -8.40
CA LYS A 154 -11.32 -14.22 -8.48
C LYS A 154 -11.94 -14.04 -9.86
N LYS A 155 -11.88 -12.82 -10.42
CA LYS A 155 -12.42 -12.52 -11.76
C LYS A 155 -11.77 -13.39 -12.83
N SER A 156 -10.45 -13.61 -12.73
CA SER A 156 -9.72 -14.49 -13.65
C SER A 156 -10.18 -15.95 -13.56
N LYS A 157 -10.40 -16.47 -12.34
CA LYS A 157 -10.89 -17.85 -12.14
C LYS A 157 -12.32 -18.05 -12.63
N THR A 158 -13.19 -17.05 -12.48
CA THR A 158 -14.56 -17.11 -13.02
C THR A 158 -14.53 -17.09 -14.55
N CYS A 159 -13.71 -16.24 -15.15
CA CYS A 159 -13.58 -16.14 -16.61
C CYS A 159 -12.97 -17.41 -17.24
N SER A 160 -12.02 -18.07 -16.56
CA SER A 160 -11.47 -19.34 -17.05
C SER A 160 -12.47 -20.49 -17.01
N LYS A 161 -13.41 -20.48 -16.05
CA LYS A 161 -14.49 -21.50 -15.97
C LYS A 161 -15.57 -21.34 -17.03
N LEU A 162 -15.69 -20.15 -17.62
CA LEU A 162 -16.66 -19.83 -18.68
C LEU A 162 -16.13 -20.13 -20.09
N LYS A 163 -14.85 -20.50 -20.23
CA LYS A 163 -14.35 -21.08 -21.49
C LYS A 163 -14.77 -22.55 -21.53
N PHE A 164 -15.77 -22.85 -22.36
CA PHE A 164 -16.26 -24.20 -22.60
C PHE A 164 -15.11 -25.15 -23.02
N PRO A 165 -15.13 -26.43 -22.60
CA PRO A 165 -14.32 -27.43 -23.26
C PRO A 165 -14.83 -27.56 -24.71
N ASN A 166 -13.92 -27.45 -25.67
CA ASN A 166 -14.18 -27.83 -27.06
C ASN A 166 -14.56 -29.31 -27.15
#